data_AF-Q6VYP4-F1
#
_entry.id   AF-Q6VYP4-F1
#
_cell.length_a   1.000
_cell.length_b   1.000
_cell.length_c   1.000
_cell.angle_alpha   90.00
_cell.angle_beta   90.00
_cell.angle_gamma   90.00
#
_symmetry.space_group_name_H-M   'P 1'
#
loop_
_entity.id
_entity.type
_entity.pdbx_description
1 polymer ?
#
loop_
_entity_poly.entity_id
_entity_poly.type
_entity_poly.pdbx_seq_one_letter_code
_entity_poly.pdbx_strand_id
1 'polypeptide(L)'
;LPPPQQQPTGIDGIDQKSVLLELALTAMDELVKLAHSEEPLWVKSLDGERDELNQDEYMRTFSSTKPTGLATEASRTSGMVIINSLALVETLMDS
;
A
#
# COMPACT_ATOMS: atom_id res chain seq x y z
N LEU A 1 -18.83 -50.06 18.92
CA LEU A 1 -18.12 -49.40 17.79
C LEU A 1 -17.59 -48.07 18.32
N PRO A 2 -16.27 -47.78 18.30
CA PRO A 2 -15.78 -46.46 18.68
C PRO A 2 -16.10 -45.44 17.57
N PRO A 3 -16.34 -44.16 17.90
CA PRO A 3 -16.57 -43.12 16.91
C PRO A 3 -15.28 -42.83 16.10
N PRO A 4 -15.40 -42.38 14.83
CA PRO A 4 -14.24 -42.03 14.03
C PRO A 4 -13.51 -40.84 14.65
N GLN A 5 -12.22 -41.02 14.91
CA GLN A 5 -11.32 -39.97 15.36
C GLN A 5 -11.17 -38.94 14.24
N GLN A 6 -11.70 -37.74 14.44
CA GLN A 6 -11.43 -36.60 13.57
C GLN A 6 -9.95 -36.23 13.74
N GLN A 7 -9.15 -36.44 12.68
CA GLN A 7 -7.78 -35.96 12.64
C GLN A 7 -7.79 -34.43 12.72
N PRO A 8 -6.94 -33.81 13.55
CA PRO A 8 -6.80 -32.37 13.53
C PRO A 8 -6.21 -31.98 12.17
N THR A 9 -7.02 -31.26 11.39
CA THR A 9 -6.64 -30.63 10.13
C THR A 9 -5.52 -29.64 10.38
N GLY A 10 -4.27 -30.10 10.27
CA GLY A 10 -3.06 -29.27 10.33
C GLY A 10 -2.79 -28.47 9.06
N ILE A 11 -3.82 -27.79 8.53
CA ILE A 11 -3.74 -26.97 7.31
C ILE A 11 -3.70 -25.46 7.59
N ASP A 12 -4.20 -25.01 8.75
CA ASP A 12 -4.45 -23.59 9.04
C ASP A 12 -3.23 -22.63 8.89
N GLY A 13 -2.01 -23.10 9.21
CA GLY A 13 -0.82 -22.25 9.23
C GLY A 13 -0.14 -22.02 7.87
N ILE A 14 -0.30 -22.93 6.90
CA ILE A 14 0.33 -22.81 5.57
C ILE A 14 -0.55 -21.94 4.67
N ASP A 15 -1.87 -22.03 4.84
CA ASP A 15 -2.83 -21.21 4.10
C ASP A 15 -2.76 -19.74 4.53
N GLN A 16 -2.64 -19.46 5.84
CA GLN A 16 -2.55 -18.09 6.33
C GLN A 16 -1.28 -17.35 5.85
N LYS A 17 -0.11 -17.97 5.89
CA LYS A 17 1.12 -17.34 5.38
C LYS A 17 1.04 -17.07 3.88
N SER A 18 0.37 -17.94 3.12
CA SER A 18 0.21 -17.79 1.68
C SER A 18 -0.73 -16.62 1.36
N VAL A 19 -1.84 -16.52 2.09
CA VAL A 19 -2.79 -15.40 1.99
C VAL A 19 -2.12 -14.07 2.37
N LEU A 20 -1.33 -14.04 3.44
CA LEU A 20 -0.60 -12.84 3.85
C LEU A 20 0.43 -12.41 2.80
N LEU A 21 1.13 -13.36 2.18
CA LEU A 21 2.09 -13.08 1.12
C LEU A 21 1.39 -12.52 -0.13
N GLU A 22 0.29 -13.13 -0.56
CA GLU A 22 -0.50 -12.64 -1.70
C GLU A 22 -1.04 -11.22 -1.45
N LEU A 23 -1.52 -10.95 -0.23
CA LEU A 23 -1.96 -9.62 0.19
C LEU A 23 -0.80 -8.61 0.16
N ALA A 24 0.37 -8.99 0.66
CA ALA A 24 1.56 -8.13 0.65
C ALA A 24 2.03 -7.82 -0.78
N LEU A 25 2.02 -8.81 -1.68
CA LEU A 25 2.36 -8.62 -3.09
C LEU A 25 1.35 -7.71 -3.79
N THR A 26 0.06 -7.91 -3.53
CA THR A 26 -1.02 -7.08 -4.09
C THR A 26 -0.90 -5.63 -3.59
N ALA A 27 -0.66 -5.44 -2.29
CA ALA A 27 -0.46 -4.13 -1.70
C ALA A 27 0.79 -3.42 -2.23
N MET A 28 1.87 -4.16 -2.51
CA MET A 28 3.09 -3.58 -3.09
C MET A 28 2.87 -3.15 -4.55
N ASP A 29 2.20 -3.97 -5.36
CA ASP A 29 1.82 -3.61 -6.72
C ASP A 29 0.91 -2.36 -6.73
N GLU A 30 -0.05 -2.30 -5.80
CA GLU A 30 -0.89 -1.13 -5.57
C GLU A 30 -0.05 0.12 -5.22
N LEU A 31 0.88 0.00 -4.27
CA LEU A 31 1.75 1.10 -3.85
C LEU A 31 2.62 1.63 -5.00
N VAL A 32 3.18 0.74 -5.81
CA VAL A 32 3.99 1.11 -6.97
C VAL A 32 3.14 1.82 -8.03
N LYS A 33 1.90 1.35 -8.26
CA LYS A 33 0.97 2.02 -9.18
C LYS A 33 0.53 3.38 -8.66
N LEU A 34 0.24 3.51 -7.37
CA LEU A 34 -0.06 4.79 -6.71
C LEU A 34 1.09 5.79 -6.90
N ALA A 35 2.33 5.35 -6.67
CA ALA A 35 3.51 6.22 -6.76
C ALA A 35 3.78 6.75 -8.18
N HIS A 36 3.48 5.95 -9.22
CA HIS A 36 3.67 6.36 -10.62
C HIS A 36 2.47 7.07 -11.24
N SER A 37 1.35 7.15 -10.53
CA SER A 37 0.14 7.83 -11.02
C SER A 37 0.25 9.34 -10.83
N GLU A 38 -0.56 10.10 -11.56
CA GLU A 38 -0.63 11.56 -11.47
C GLU A 38 -2.11 12.00 -11.36
N GLU A 39 -2.49 13.13 -11.95
CA GLU A 39 -3.90 13.53 -12.04
C GLU A 39 -4.68 12.48 -12.87
N PRO A 40 -5.92 12.11 -12.47
CA PRO A 40 -6.75 12.71 -11.41
C PRO A 40 -6.59 12.06 -10.02
N LEU A 41 -5.71 11.08 -9.87
CA LEU A 41 -5.53 10.33 -8.63
C LEU A 41 -4.88 11.19 -7.53
N TRP A 42 -3.90 12.01 -7.92
CA TRP A 42 -3.25 12.98 -7.06
C TRP A 42 -3.78 14.38 -7.37
N VAL A 43 -4.42 15.02 -6.39
CA VAL A 43 -5.00 16.36 -6.51
C VAL A 43 -4.29 17.32 -5.57
N LYS A 44 -4.12 18.58 -5.96
CA LYS A 44 -3.54 19.58 -5.04
C LYS A 44 -4.40 19.74 -3.78
N SER A 45 -3.75 19.82 -2.62
CA SER A 45 -4.38 20.19 -1.34
C SER A 45 -5.01 21.58 -1.42
N LEU A 46 -5.90 21.90 -0.46
CA LEU A 46 -6.50 23.23 -0.38
C LEU A 46 -5.46 24.36 -0.19
N ASP A 47 -4.40 24.08 0.54
CA ASP A 47 -3.26 24.99 0.74
C ASP A 47 -2.31 25.03 -0.47
N GLY A 48 -2.36 24.04 -1.36
CA GLY A 48 -1.57 23.95 -2.59
C GLY A 48 -0.10 23.54 -2.40
N GLU A 49 0.32 23.23 -1.18
CA GLU A 49 1.72 22.87 -0.85
C GLU A 49 2.04 21.41 -1.16
N ARG A 50 1.03 20.55 -1.24
CA ARG A 50 1.14 19.10 -1.40
C ARG A 50 0.04 18.57 -2.30
N ASP A 51 0.27 17.41 -2.89
CA ASP A 51 -0.80 16.64 -3.53
C ASP A 51 -1.35 15.62 -2.52
N GLU A 52 -2.66 15.45 -2.53
CA GLU A 52 -3.41 14.51 -1.73
C GLU A 52 -4.07 13.46 -2.61
N LEU A 53 -4.28 12.28 -2.05
CA LEU A 53 -4.95 11.19 -2.75
C LEU A 53 -6.46 11.46 -2.86
N ASN A 54 -6.96 11.47 -4.08
CA ASN A 54 -8.40 11.48 -4.35
C ASN A 54 -8.99 10.10 -4.05
N GLN A 55 -9.81 10.02 -2.99
CA GLN A 55 -10.40 8.77 -2.53
C GLN A 55 -11.37 8.15 -3.55
N ASP A 56 -12.15 8.96 -4.25
CA ASP A 56 -13.11 8.49 -5.25
C ASP A 56 -12.40 7.85 -6.44
N GLU A 57 -11.34 8.52 -6.94
CA GLU A 57 -10.53 8.00 -8.05
C GLU A 57 -9.69 6.79 -7.61
N TYR A 58 -9.21 6.78 -6.36
CA TYR A 58 -8.54 5.62 -5.79
C TYR A 58 -9.47 4.41 -5.71
N MET A 59 -10.69 4.55 -5.18
CA MET A 59 -11.66 3.45 -5.12
C MET A 59 -12.10 2.96 -6.50
N ARG A 60 -12.10 3.83 -7.51
CA ARG A 60 -12.42 3.45 -8.90
C ARG A 60 -11.27 2.68 -9.55
N THR A 61 -10.03 3.11 -9.30
CA THR A 61 -8.83 2.55 -9.92
C THR A 61 -8.38 1.26 -9.25
N PHE A 62 -8.49 1.20 -7.92
CA PHE A 62 -8.01 0.10 -7.10
C PHE A 62 -9.21 -0.63 -6.48
N SER A 63 -9.47 -1.85 -6.95
CA SER A 63 -10.44 -2.75 -6.32
C SER A 63 -9.81 -3.42 -5.10
N SER A 64 -9.45 -2.64 -4.09
CA SER A 64 -8.77 -3.16 -2.92
C SER A 64 -9.77 -3.83 -1.98
N THR A 65 -9.50 -5.09 -1.59
CA THR A 65 -10.22 -5.82 -0.54
C THR A 65 -9.84 -5.24 0.83
N LYS A 66 -10.21 -3.98 1.06
CA LYS A 66 -9.91 -3.31 2.32
C LYS A 66 -10.65 -3.96 3.48
N PRO A 67 -9.96 -4.31 4.58
CA PRO A 67 -10.61 -4.66 5.83
C PRO A 67 -11.55 -3.54 6.26
N THR A 68 -12.78 -3.89 6.64
CA THR A 68 -13.79 -2.94 7.10
C THR A 68 -13.26 -2.14 8.28
N GLY A 69 -13.30 -0.80 8.18
CA GLY A 69 -12.87 0.11 9.25
C GLY A 69 -11.49 0.76 9.05
N LEU A 70 -10.79 0.49 7.94
CA LEU A 70 -9.55 1.18 7.59
C LEU A 70 -9.79 2.28 6.54
N ALA A 71 -9.31 3.49 6.83
CA ALA A 71 -9.18 4.56 5.85
C ALA A 71 -7.82 4.43 5.14
N THR A 72 -7.75 4.65 3.81
CA THR A 72 -6.42 4.99 3.24
C THR A 72 -6.29 6.48 3.19
N GLU A 73 -5.07 6.94 3.38
CA GLU A 73 -4.67 8.32 3.23
C GLU A 73 -3.27 8.30 2.63
N ALA A 74 -2.99 9.20 1.69
CA ALA A 74 -1.65 9.40 1.17
C ALA A 74 -1.48 10.86 0.73
N SER A 75 -0.26 11.37 0.87
CA SER A 75 0.14 12.70 0.43
C SER A 75 1.53 12.65 -0.19
N ARG A 76 1.79 13.47 -1.20
CA ARG A 76 3.10 13.61 -1.82
C ARG A 76 3.49 15.08 -1.96
N THR A 77 4.80 15.33 -1.85
CA THR A 77 5.42 16.65 -2.04
C THR A 77 6.62 16.47 -2.96
N SER A 78 6.82 17.45 -3.86
CA SER A 78 7.99 17.51 -4.73
C SER A 78 8.65 18.89 -4.60
N GLY A 79 9.99 18.91 -4.60
CA GLY A 79 10.77 20.13 -4.41
C GLY A 79 12.12 20.05 -5.11
N MET A 80 12.64 21.20 -5.54
CA MET A 80 13.97 21.31 -6.14
C MET A 80 15.04 21.39 -5.06
N VAL A 81 16.12 20.62 -5.21
CA VAL A 81 17.27 20.63 -4.29
C VAL A 81 18.57 20.89 -5.03
N ILE A 82 19.51 21.58 -4.39
CA ILE A 82 20.81 21.98 -4.97
C ILE A 82 21.93 21.06 -4.42
N ILE A 83 21.75 19.75 -4.57
CA ILE A 83 22.74 18.74 -4.19
C ILE A 83 22.77 17.62 -5.23
N ASN A 84 23.88 16.88 -5.32
CA ASN A 84 23.97 15.74 -6.23
C ASN A 84 23.12 14.56 -5.73
N SER A 85 22.70 13.69 -6.66
CA SER A 85 21.86 12.52 -6.38
C SER A 85 22.41 11.60 -5.29
N LEU A 86 23.72 11.38 -5.23
CA LEU A 86 24.31 10.50 -4.20
C LEU A 86 24.16 11.10 -2.80
N ALA A 87 24.55 12.37 -2.64
CA ALA A 87 24.47 13.07 -1.35
C ALA A 87 23.03 13.21 -0.86
N LEU A 88 22.05 13.36 -1.77
CA LEU A 88 20.63 13.37 -1.41
C LEU A 88 20.18 12.03 -0.82
N VAL A 89 20.54 10.92 -1.46
CA VAL A 89 20.20 9.57 -0.97
C VAL A 89 20.83 9.32 0.39
N GLU A 90 22.11 9.66 0.56
CA GLU A 90 22.78 9.54 1.86
C GLU A 90 22.09 10.38 2.94
N THR A 91 21.74 11.63 2.64
CA THR A 91 21.02 12.51 3.58
C THR A 91 19.66 11.97 3.98
N LEU A 92 18.94 11.30 3.06
CA LEU A 92 17.63 10.71 3.35
C LEU A 92 17.73 9.36 4.10
N MET A 93 18.86 8.66 3.97
CA MET A 93 19.07 7.35 4.59
C MET A 93 19.80 7.43 5.94
N ASP A 94 20.50 8.52 6.24
CA ASP A 94 21.16 8.74 7.54
C ASP A 94 20.10 8.91 8.65
N SER A 95 20.06 7.95 9.58
CA SER A 95 19.08 7.85 10.68
C SER A 95 19.76 7.86 12.04
#